data_AF-A0A4P6B9D6-F1
#
_entry.id   AF-A0A4P6B9D6-F1
#
_cell.length_a   1.000
_cell.length_b   1.000
_cell.length_c   1.000
_cell.angle_alpha   90.00
_cell.angle_beta   90.00
_cell.angle_gamma   90.00
#
_symmetry.space_group_name_H-M   'P 1'
#
loop_
_entity.id
_entity.type
_entity.pdbx_description
1 polymer ?
#
loop_
_entity_poly.entity_id
_entity_poly.type
_entity_poly.pdbx_seq_one_letter_code
_entity_poly.pdbx_strand_id
1 'polypeptide(L)'
;MKTTQLFLGFFIVITVGAATTVNASAEPSDHGGIDHSLHPHHFSVLLGSTYIREHGNGATIGIDYEYRLNEALGLGAIVEYADGELEAWTFLAVADIHITPQWILQIGPGYEHTSKHDLFVARIGTLYEFELNQGWTLAPQLHYDYHEGDEDAIVWGIAIGKSF
;
A
#
# COMPACT_ATOMS: atom_id res chain seq x y z
N MET A 1 -26.47 7.87 -32.57
CA MET A 1 -26.34 8.70 -31.35
C MET A 1 -24.91 8.59 -30.88
N LYS A 2 -24.16 9.69 -30.89
CA LYS A 2 -22.79 9.77 -30.40
C LYS A 2 -22.86 10.16 -28.92
N THR A 3 -22.45 9.28 -28.02
CA THR A 3 -22.29 9.58 -26.60
C THR A 3 -20.90 10.15 -26.37
N THR A 4 -20.86 11.43 -26.02
CA THR A 4 -19.68 12.18 -25.62
C THR A 4 -19.15 11.63 -24.29
N GLN A 5 -17.99 10.99 -24.30
CA GLN A 5 -17.24 10.64 -23.09
C GLN A 5 -16.59 11.92 -22.54
N LEU A 6 -16.93 12.28 -21.32
CA LEU A 6 -16.37 13.42 -20.60
C LEU A 6 -15.00 13.00 -20.03
N PHE A 7 -13.91 13.38 -20.68
CA PHE A 7 -12.57 13.20 -20.15
C PHE A 7 -12.37 14.15 -18.95
N LEU A 8 -12.37 13.61 -17.74
CA LEU A 8 -11.96 14.32 -16.53
C LEU A 8 -10.46 14.06 -16.32
N GLY A 9 -9.61 14.89 -16.93
CA GLY A 9 -8.17 14.87 -16.67
C GLY A 9 -7.88 15.39 -15.26
N PHE A 10 -7.39 14.53 -14.38
CA PHE A 10 -6.88 14.92 -13.07
C PHE A 10 -5.46 15.48 -13.22
N PHE A 11 -5.27 16.76 -12.89
CA PHE A 11 -3.95 17.37 -12.72
C PHE A 11 -3.43 17.02 -11.31
N ILE A 12 -2.29 16.32 -11.24
CA ILE A 12 -1.54 16.18 -9.99
C ILE A 12 -0.76 17.48 -9.77
N VAL A 13 -1.13 18.24 -8.74
CA VAL A 13 -0.36 19.39 -8.27
C VAL A 13 0.56 18.89 -7.15
N ILE A 14 1.86 18.79 -7.42
CA ILE A 14 2.88 18.58 -6.39
C ILE A 14 3.27 19.96 -5.84
N THR A 15 2.67 20.37 -4.72
CA THR A 15 3.15 21.53 -3.96
C THR A 15 4.27 21.11 -3.03
N VAL A 16 5.51 21.51 -3.36
CA VAL A 16 6.65 21.48 -2.43
C VAL A 16 6.46 22.62 -1.43
N GLY A 17 6.04 22.28 -0.20
CA GLY A 17 5.93 23.25 0.90
C GLY A 17 7.31 23.58 1.47
N ALA A 18 7.72 24.86 1.36
CA ALA A 18 8.90 25.38 2.06
C ALA A 18 8.60 25.48 3.57
N ALA A 19 9.35 24.76 4.39
CA ALA A 19 9.23 24.80 5.84
C ALA A 19 9.75 26.14 6.39
N THR A 20 8.87 26.96 6.97
CA THR A 20 9.27 28.10 7.82
C THR A 20 9.50 27.62 9.25
N THR A 21 10.68 27.90 9.80
CA THR A 21 11.04 27.60 11.18
C THR A 21 10.25 28.49 12.15
N VAL A 22 9.43 27.88 13.00
CA VAL A 22 8.84 28.54 14.17
C VAL A 22 9.57 28.02 15.41
N ASN A 23 10.30 28.91 16.07
CA ASN A 23 11.00 28.63 17.31
C ASN A 23 10.02 28.87 18.48
N ALA A 24 9.65 27.84 19.22
CA ALA A 24 8.93 27.96 20.49
C ALA A 24 9.65 27.12 21.55
N SER A 25 10.11 27.82 22.59
CA SER A 25 10.79 27.25 23.77
C SER A 25 9.86 26.34 24.56
N ALA A 26 10.42 25.24 25.06
CA ALA A 26 9.74 24.09 25.65
C ALA A 26 9.11 24.34 27.05
N GLU A 27 7.97 23.70 27.27
CA GLU A 27 7.50 23.20 28.58
C GLU A 27 7.68 21.67 28.57
N PRO A 28 8.16 21.02 29.65
CA PRO A 28 8.31 19.57 29.67
C PRO A 28 6.93 18.95 29.90
N SER A 29 6.18 18.70 28.83
CA SER A 29 5.08 17.76 28.86
C SER A 29 5.65 16.35 29.00
N ASP A 30 5.16 15.64 30.01
CA ASP A 30 5.34 14.20 30.22
C ASP A 30 4.91 13.46 28.94
N HIS A 31 5.87 13.27 28.02
CA HIS A 31 5.66 12.53 26.80
C HIS A 31 5.60 11.06 27.21
N GLY A 32 4.40 10.48 27.14
CA GLY A 32 4.23 9.04 26.97
C GLY A 32 5.08 8.63 25.76
N GLY A 33 6.30 8.18 26.03
CA GLY A 33 7.24 7.76 25.01
C GLY A 33 6.58 6.65 24.21
N ILE A 34 6.40 6.89 22.91
CA ILE A 34 6.14 5.81 21.97
C ILE A 34 7.37 4.92 22.10
N ASP A 35 7.15 3.70 22.61
CA ASP A 35 8.20 2.70 22.73
C ASP A 35 8.75 2.44 21.32
N HIS A 36 9.97 2.90 21.05
CA HIS A 36 10.68 2.68 19.80
C HIS A 36 11.29 1.27 19.72
N SER A 37 10.73 0.31 20.46
CA SER A 37 11.14 -1.08 20.32
C SER A 37 10.78 -1.53 18.90
N LEU A 38 11.80 -1.96 18.15
CA LEU A 38 11.63 -2.48 16.80
C LEU A 38 10.77 -3.75 16.91
N HIS A 39 9.47 -3.61 16.62
CA HIS A 39 8.56 -4.74 16.51
C HIS A 39 8.89 -5.50 15.23
N PRO A 40 9.40 -6.74 15.32
CA PRO A 40 9.83 -7.47 14.15
C PRO A 40 8.66 -7.93 13.27
N HIS A 41 7.43 -7.94 13.79
CA HIS A 41 6.25 -8.33 13.03
C HIS A 41 5.34 -7.13 12.79
N HIS A 42 4.77 -7.06 11.58
CA HIS A 42 3.67 -6.18 11.27
C HIS A 42 2.63 -6.94 10.46
N PHE A 43 1.36 -6.84 10.86
CA PHE A 43 0.24 -7.44 10.16
C PHE A 43 -0.77 -6.35 9.84
N SER A 44 -1.28 -6.31 8.61
CA SER A 44 -2.28 -5.33 8.21
C SER A 44 -3.39 -5.92 7.34
N VAL A 45 -4.53 -5.22 7.34
CA VAL A 45 -5.68 -5.50 6.48
C VAL A 45 -5.89 -4.29 5.58
N LEU A 46 -5.90 -4.52 4.26
CA LEU A 46 -6.15 -3.52 3.23
C LEU A 46 -7.64 -3.52 2.84
N LEU A 47 -8.20 -2.33 2.71
CA LEU A 47 -9.45 -2.08 2.00
C LEU A 47 -9.17 -1.08 0.87
N GLY A 48 -9.46 -1.48 -0.36
CA GLY A 48 -9.06 -0.72 -1.54
C GLY A 48 -9.89 -0.99 -2.77
N SER A 49 -9.33 -0.61 -3.92
CA SER A 49 -9.87 -0.86 -5.24
C SER A 49 -8.75 -1.18 -6.22
N THR A 50 -9.00 -2.18 -7.05
CA THR A 50 -8.14 -2.57 -8.17
C THR A 50 -8.74 -2.04 -9.46
N TYR A 51 -7.94 -1.30 -10.24
CA TYR A 51 -8.32 -0.77 -11.54
C TYR A 51 -7.55 -1.46 -12.66
N ILE A 52 -8.27 -2.00 -13.64
CA ILE A 52 -7.74 -2.51 -14.91
C ILE A 52 -8.33 -1.68 -16.04
N ARG A 53 -7.53 -1.34 -17.05
CA ARG A 53 -7.91 -0.38 -18.09
C ARG A 53 -9.14 -0.81 -18.90
N GLU A 54 -9.29 -2.08 -19.24
CA GLU A 54 -10.44 -2.57 -20.03
C GLU A 54 -11.63 -3.02 -19.17
N HIS A 55 -11.42 -3.40 -17.91
CA HIS A 55 -12.45 -3.96 -17.02
C HIS A 55 -12.96 -2.97 -15.94
N GLY A 56 -12.30 -1.83 -15.75
CA GLY A 56 -12.69 -0.83 -14.77
C GLY A 56 -12.23 -1.18 -13.35
N ASN A 57 -13.05 -0.85 -12.35
CA ASN A 57 -12.69 -0.96 -10.92
C ASN A 57 -13.36 -2.17 -10.27
N GLY A 58 -12.59 -2.95 -9.50
CA GLY A 58 -13.05 -3.93 -8.53
C GLY A 58 -12.81 -3.45 -7.10
N ALA A 59 -13.66 -3.84 -6.16
CA ALA A 59 -13.41 -3.63 -4.74
C ALA A 59 -12.40 -4.68 -4.25
N THR A 60 -11.42 -4.25 -3.45
CA THR A 60 -10.29 -5.10 -3.06
C THR A 60 -10.17 -5.18 -1.55
N ILE A 61 -10.02 -6.40 -1.03
CA ILE A 61 -9.66 -6.65 0.36
C ILE A 61 -8.36 -7.46 0.39
N GLY A 62 -7.46 -7.10 1.29
CA GLY A 62 -6.16 -7.77 1.39
C GLY A 62 -5.69 -7.96 2.82
N ILE A 63 -4.76 -8.89 2.99
CA ILE A 63 -3.93 -9.01 4.18
C ILE A 63 -2.47 -8.92 3.77
N ASP A 64 -1.67 -8.24 4.57
CA ASP A 64 -0.23 -8.10 4.41
C ASP A 64 0.45 -8.45 5.74
N TYR A 65 1.50 -9.27 5.67
CA TYR A 65 2.35 -9.57 6.80
C TYR A 65 3.80 -9.25 6.43
N GLU A 66 4.45 -8.44 7.25
CA GLU A 66 5.87 -8.08 7.14
C GLU A 66 6.64 -8.65 8.35
N TYR A 67 7.79 -9.25 8.07
CA TYR A 67 8.85 -9.49 9.05
C TYR A 67 10.01 -8.52 8.83
N ARG A 68 10.21 -7.59 9.75
CA ARG A 68 11.26 -6.56 9.71
C ARG A 68 12.61 -7.17 10.09
N LEU A 69 13.48 -7.31 9.09
CA LEU A 69 14.84 -7.80 9.28
C LEU A 69 15.73 -6.76 9.97
N ASN A 70 15.48 -5.48 9.68
CA ASN A 70 16.11 -4.31 10.28
C ASN A 70 15.25 -3.06 10.01
N GLU A 71 15.72 -1.88 10.43
CA GLU A 71 15.01 -0.60 10.24
C GLU A 71 14.77 -0.21 8.78
N ALA A 72 15.54 -0.74 7.82
CA ALA A 72 15.47 -0.38 6.41
C ALA A 72 14.77 -1.44 5.54
N LEU A 73 14.64 -2.69 6.00
CA LEU A 73 14.18 -3.82 5.20
C LEU A 73 13.29 -4.78 5.98
N GLY A 74 12.10 -5.04 5.44
CA GLY A 74 11.23 -6.15 5.78
C GLY A 74 11.01 -7.10 4.62
N LEU A 75 10.61 -8.33 4.93
CA LEU A 75 10.14 -9.32 3.96
C LEU A 75 8.76 -9.78 4.35
N GLY A 76 7.87 -9.87 3.37
CA GLY A 76 6.46 -10.11 3.64
C GLY A 76 5.74 -10.98 2.63
N ALA A 77 4.47 -11.20 2.92
CA ALA A 77 3.55 -11.91 2.04
C ALA A 77 2.19 -11.21 2.04
N ILE A 78 1.61 -11.10 0.86
CA ILE A 78 0.32 -10.44 0.63
C ILE A 78 -0.65 -11.43 0.01
N VAL A 79 -1.90 -11.36 0.46
CA VAL A 79 -3.02 -12.01 -0.20
C VAL A 79 -4.13 -10.97 -0.39
N GLU A 80 -4.55 -10.77 -1.63
CA GLU A 80 -5.61 -9.85 -2.01
C GLU A 80 -6.71 -10.56 -2.79
N TYR A 81 -7.95 -10.13 -2.60
CA TYR A 81 -9.09 -10.51 -3.41
C TYR A 81 -9.73 -9.27 -4.01
N ALA A 82 -9.85 -9.25 -5.34
CA ALA A 82 -10.54 -8.21 -6.10
C ALA A 82 -11.87 -8.75 -6.64
N ASP A 83 -12.98 -8.15 -6.19
CA ASP A 83 -14.35 -8.48 -6.61
C ASP A 83 -14.75 -7.76 -7.92
N GLY A 84 -15.94 -8.04 -8.42
CA GLY A 84 -16.49 -7.44 -9.64
C GLY A 84 -16.20 -8.30 -10.87
N GLU A 85 -15.85 -7.67 -11.99
CA GLU A 85 -15.53 -8.42 -13.23
C GLU A 85 -14.15 -9.11 -13.18
N LEU A 86 -13.36 -8.82 -12.13
CA LEU A 86 -12.01 -9.37 -11.94
C LEU A 86 -12.05 -10.77 -11.33
N GLU A 87 -12.84 -10.96 -10.25
CA GLU A 87 -12.91 -12.20 -9.46
C GLU A 87 -11.54 -12.87 -9.27
N ALA A 88 -10.57 -12.09 -8.79
CA ALA A 88 -9.16 -12.47 -8.82
C ALA A 88 -8.56 -12.56 -7.41
N TRP A 89 -7.77 -13.61 -7.16
CA TRP A 89 -6.94 -13.75 -5.97
C TRP A 89 -5.48 -13.50 -6.32
N THR A 90 -4.84 -12.54 -5.65
CA THR A 90 -3.44 -12.18 -5.89
C THR A 90 -2.60 -12.57 -4.67
N PHE A 91 -1.49 -13.27 -4.89
CA PHE A 91 -0.57 -13.75 -3.85
C PHE A 91 0.84 -13.26 -4.16
N LEU A 92 1.45 -12.52 -3.26
CA LEU A 92 2.77 -11.92 -3.48
C LEU A 92 3.73 -12.27 -2.34
N ALA A 93 5.00 -12.44 -2.67
CA ALA A 93 6.11 -12.37 -1.72
C ALA A 93 6.80 -11.04 -1.95
N VAL A 94 6.96 -10.22 -0.90
CA VAL A 94 7.40 -8.82 -1.04
C VAL A 94 8.62 -8.50 -0.20
N ALA A 95 9.36 -7.50 -0.64
CA ALA A 95 10.34 -6.78 0.14
C ALA A 95 9.82 -5.36 0.41
N ASP A 96 9.82 -4.97 1.67
CA ASP A 96 9.42 -3.65 2.15
C ASP A 96 10.68 -2.84 2.47
N ILE A 97 10.95 -1.84 1.65
CA ILE A 97 12.12 -0.97 1.76
C ILE A 97 11.68 0.32 2.43
N HIS A 98 12.08 0.49 3.69
CA HIS A 98 11.77 1.66 4.51
C HIS A 98 12.72 2.79 4.14
N ILE A 99 12.25 3.71 3.30
CA ILE A 99 12.99 4.93 2.90
C ILE A 99 13.09 5.89 4.09
N THR A 100 12.01 5.95 4.87
CA THR A 100 11.93 6.57 6.20
C THR A 100 11.06 5.65 7.07
N PRO A 101 11.00 5.85 8.40
CA PRO A 101 10.15 5.02 9.26
C PRO A 101 8.66 4.98 8.83
N GLN A 102 8.18 6.02 8.12
CA GLN A 102 6.80 6.11 7.65
C GLN A 102 6.65 5.81 6.16
N TRP A 103 7.70 5.95 5.34
CA TRP A 103 7.59 5.84 3.89
C TRP A 103 8.26 4.57 3.38
N ILE A 104 7.45 3.68 2.82
CA ILE A 104 7.85 2.35 2.39
C ILE A 104 7.67 2.23 0.88
N LEU A 105 8.65 1.61 0.22
CA LEU A 105 8.51 1.05 -1.12
C LEU A 105 8.36 -0.46 -1.00
N GLN A 106 7.30 -1.01 -1.60
CA GLN A 106 7.02 -2.43 -1.60
C GLN A 106 7.23 -2.99 -3.00
N ILE A 107 7.99 -4.07 -3.12
CA ILE A 107 8.27 -4.72 -4.40
C ILE A 107 8.27 -6.24 -4.24
N GLY A 108 7.68 -6.96 -5.18
CA GLY A 108 7.67 -8.41 -5.08
C GLY A 108 7.05 -9.15 -6.26
N PRO A 109 7.51 -10.38 -6.54
CA PRO A 109 6.83 -11.28 -7.46
C PRO A 109 5.65 -11.98 -6.78
N GLY A 110 4.76 -12.52 -7.61
CA GLY A 110 3.60 -13.26 -7.17
C GLY A 110 2.87 -13.95 -8.31
N TYR A 111 1.66 -14.40 -8.00
CA TYR A 111 0.74 -14.95 -8.97
C TYR A 111 -0.67 -14.46 -8.68
N GLU A 112 -1.45 -14.32 -9.74
CA GLU A 112 -2.88 -14.01 -9.68
C GLU A 112 -3.68 -15.17 -10.27
N HIS A 113 -4.66 -15.64 -9.50
CA HIS A 113 -5.58 -16.69 -9.90
C HIS A 113 -6.93 -16.08 -10.23
N THR A 114 -7.35 -16.25 -11.48
CA THR A 114 -8.70 -15.91 -11.95
C THR A 114 -9.48 -17.19 -12.29
N SER A 115 -10.77 -17.05 -12.58
CA SER A 115 -11.59 -18.19 -13.05
C SER A 115 -11.12 -18.79 -14.39
N LYS A 116 -10.28 -18.07 -15.16
CA LYS A 116 -9.85 -18.47 -16.52
C LYS A 116 -8.43 -19.02 -16.54
N HIS A 117 -7.51 -18.37 -15.84
CA HIS A 117 -6.08 -18.67 -15.91
C HIS A 117 -5.32 -18.11 -14.69
N ASP A 118 -4.11 -18.67 -14.49
CA ASP A 118 -3.11 -18.16 -13.57
C ASP A 118 -2.15 -17.22 -14.31
N LEU A 119 -1.84 -16.07 -13.73
CA LEU A 119 -0.93 -15.08 -14.26
C LEU A 119 0.24 -14.88 -13.31
N PHE A 120 1.44 -14.71 -13.87
CA PHE A 120 2.55 -14.16 -13.10
C PHE A 120 2.31 -12.67 -12.87
N VAL A 121 2.57 -12.21 -11.64
CA VAL A 121 2.46 -10.80 -11.25
C VAL A 121 3.78 -10.31 -10.68
N ALA A 122 4.16 -9.09 -11.04
CA ALA A 122 5.20 -8.34 -10.35
C ALA A 122 4.63 -7.02 -9.84
N ARG A 123 4.70 -6.80 -8.53
CA ARG A 123 4.23 -5.58 -7.87
C ARG A 123 5.38 -4.62 -7.62
N ILE A 124 5.11 -3.34 -7.85
CA ILE A 124 5.82 -2.23 -7.21
C ILE A 124 4.79 -1.26 -6.62
N GLY A 125 5.06 -0.74 -5.45
CA GLY A 125 4.18 0.24 -4.86
C GLY A 125 4.77 0.97 -3.67
N THR A 126 3.94 1.82 -3.07
CA THR A 126 4.34 2.67 -1.98
C THR A 126 3.25 2.80 -0.94
N LEU A 127 3.69 2.85 0.31
CA LEU A 127 2.87 2.98 1.49
C LEU A 127 3.37 4.15 2.33
N TYR A 128 2.46 4.86 2.97
CA TYR A 128 2.81 5.86 3.98
C TYR A 128 2.16 5.49 5.32
N GLU A 129 2.92 5.00 6.29
CA GLU A 129 2.41 4.56 7.59
C GLU A 129 2.28 5.73 8.57
N PHE A 130 1.05 5.99 8.99
CA PHE A 130 0.78 6.79 10.18
C PHE A 130 0.80 5.87 11.40
N GLU A 131 1.82 6.03 12.24
CA GLU A 131 1.87 5.37 13.55
C GLU A 131 0.79 5.95 14.47
N LEU A 132 0.00 5.05 15.04
CA LEU A 132 -0.98 5.33 16.07
C LEU A 132 -0.49 4.75 17.40
N ASN A 133 -1.25 5.00 18.46
CA ASN A 133 -0.90 4.49 19.80
C ASN A 133 -0.89 2.95 19.81
N GLN A 134 -0.02 2.39 20.66
CA GLN A 134 0.05 0.94 20.93
C GLN A 134 0.44 0.10 19.70
N GLY A 135 1.24 0.66 18.79
CA GLY A 135 1.75 -0.04 17.60
C GLY A 135 0.68 -0.30 16.53
N TRP A 136 -0.47 0.38 16.60
CA TRP A 136 -1.42 0.38 15.49
C TRP A 136 -0.92 1.30 14.38
N THR A 137 -1.22 0.98 13.13
CA THR A 137 -0.87 1.82 11.98
C THR A 137 -2.08 2.04 11.08
N LEU A 138 -2.09 3.17 10.38
CA LEU A 138 -3.00 3.45 9.28
C LEU A 138 -2.15 3.86 8.07
N ALA A 139 -2.32 3.20 6.93
CA ALA A 139 -1.46 3.42 5.77
C ALA A 139 -2.27 3.55 4.48
N PRO A 140 -2.35 4.74 3.85
CA PRO A 140 -2.67 4.81 2.43
C PRO A 140 -1.61 4.05 1.61
N GLN A 141 -2.07 3.30 0.61
CA GLN A 141 -1.24 2.48 -0.25
C GLN A 141 -1.59 2.72 -1.73
N LEU A 142 -0.57 2.65 -2.58
CA LEU A 142 -0.70 2.67 -4.04
C LEU A 142 0.28 1.67 -4.65
N HIS A 143 -0.24 0.72 -5.41
CA HIS A 143 0.52 -0.34 -6.06
C HIS A 143 0.21 -0.36 -7.56
N TYR A 144 1.21 -0.78 -8.33
CA TYR A 144 1.11 -1.13 -9.74
C TYR A 144 1.55 -2.58 -9.89
N ASP A 145 0.67 -3.37 -10.48
CA ASP A 145 0.85 -4.78 -10.75
C ASP A 145 1.02 -4.97 -12.25
N TYR A 146 2.18 -5.46 -12.63
CA TYR A 146 2.44 -5.93 -13.98
C TYR A 146 2.01 -7.39 -14.10
N HIS A 147 1.21 -7.69 -15.12
CA HIS A 147 0.73 -9.05 -15.40
C HIS A 147 1.37 -9.57 -16.69
N GLU A 148 2.06 -10.71 -16.64
CA GLU A 148 2.74 -11.24 -17.82
C GLU A 148 1.73 -11.71 -18.88
N GLY A 149 1.67 -11.01 -20.01
CA GLY A 149 0.81 -11.37 -21.13
C GLY A 149 -0.66 -10.98 -20.95
N ASP A 150 -0.98 -10.16 -19.93
CA ASP A 150 -2.30 -9.63 -19.65
C ASP A 150 -2.23 -8.11 -19.36
N GLU A 151 -3.34 -7.50 -19.00
CA GLU A 151 -3.38 -6.09 -18.62
C GLU A 151 -2.86 -5.85 -17.19
N ASP A 152 -2.07 -4.78 -17.06
CA ASP A 152 -1.60 -4.30 -15.76
C ASP A 152 -2.75 -3.71 -14.93
N ALA A 153 -2.59 -3.80 -13.61
CA ALA A 153 -3.53 -3.26 -12.64
C ALA A 153 -2.92 -2.16 -11.76
N ILE A 154 -3.76 -1.24 -11.30
CA ILE A 154 -3.44 -0.28 -10.24
C ILE A 154 -4.29 -0.61 -9.02
N VAL A 155 -3.64 -0.88 -7.89
CA VAL A 155 -4.33 -1.12 -6.61
C VAL A 155 -4.10 0.08 -5.71
N TRP A 156 -5.16 0.62 -5.11
CA TRP A 156 -5.05 1.69 -4.14
C TRP A 156 -6.01 1.48 -2.99
N GLY A 157 -5.65 1.92 -1.80
CA GLY A 157 -6.50 1.73 -0.64
C GLY A 157 -5.92 2.27 0.66
N ILE A 158 -6.54 1.87 1.76
CA ILE A 158 -6.12 2.18 3.11
C ILE A 158 -5.97 0.87 3.87
N ALA A 159 -4.82 0.66 4.49
CA ALA A 159 -4.57 -0.46 5.38
C ALA A 159 -4.59 -0.03 6.84
N ILE A 160 -5.08 -0.91 7.70
CA ILE A 160 -4.96 -0.80 9.16
C ILE A 160 -4.08 -1.95 9.63
N GLY A 161 -3.00 -1.64 10.35
CA GLY A 161 -2.02 -2.62 10.79
C GLY A 161 -1.70 -2.60 12.28
N LYS A 162 -0.97 -3.62 12.71
CA LYS A 162 -0.46 -3.77 14.08
C LYS A 162 0.96 -4.32 14.05
N SER A 163 1.89 -3.57 14.64
CA SER A 163 3.25 -4.00 14.91
C SER A 163 3.34 -4.73 16.25
N PHE A 164 4.06 -5.86 16.34
CA PHE A 164 4.28 -6.61 17.58
C PHE A 164 5.64 -7.30 17.66
#